data_AF-A0A6P6JXD1-F1
#
_entry.id   AF-A0A6P6JXD1-F1
#
_cell.length_a   1.000
_cell.length_b   1.000
_cell.length_c   1.000
_cell.angle_alpha   90.00
_cell.angle_beta   90.00
_cell.angle_gamma   90.00
#
_symmetry.space_group_name_H-M   'P 1'
#
loop_
_entity.id
_entity.type
_entity.pdbx_description
1 polymer ?
#
loop_
_entity_poly.entity_id
_entity_poly.type
_entity_poly.pdbx_seq_one_letter_code
_entity_poly.pdbx_strand_id
1 'polypeptide(L)'
;MAEGGKTDVETQKTEMEALLKTPLRKAETWYLVDSSWFKKWKKYVGFDSWDMNVKGSQIVFPGPVDNSGLFRDWHMLDIKEHLIDELDYYLVPKEGWKKLVSWYGLKDGQEPIARKVSQQQKSS
;
A
#
# COMPACT_ATOMS: atom_id res chain seq x y z
N MET A 1 -24.49 1.03 20.71
CA MET A 1 -23.56 2.17 20.61
C MET A 1 -22.81 1.99 19.31
N ALA A 2 -23.00 2.89 18.35
CA ALA A 2 -22.43 2.78 17.01
C ALA A 2 -21.02 3.40 17.02
N GLU A 3 -20.00 2.60 17.31
CA GLU A 3 -18.61 2.99 17.08
C GLU A 3 -18.28 2.70 15.61
N GLY A 4 -18.57 3.67 14.75
CA GLY A 4 -18.22 3.60 13.35
C GLY A 4 -16.70 3.54 13.16
N GLY A 5 -16.24 2.56 12.37
CA GLY A 5 -15.30 2.88 11.30
C GLY A 5 -13.83 2.47 11.45
N LYS A 6 -13.45 1.53 12.31
CA LYS A 6 -12.14 0.86 12.17
C LYS A 6 -12.36 -0.61 11.88
N THR A 7 -12.19 -1.00 10.61
CA THR A 7 -12.12 -2.39 10.19
C THR A 7 -11.06 -3.10 11.02
N ASP A 8 -11.42 -4.24 11.62
CA ASP A 8 -10.51 -5.02 12.46
C ASP A 8 -9.23 -5.40 11.70
N VAL A 9 -8.08 -5.43 12.38
CA VAL A 9 -6.77 -5.69 11.76
C VAL A 9 -6.71 -7.05 11.06
N GLU A 10 -7.45 -8.04 11.54
CA GLU A 10 -7.56 -9.37 10.91
C GLU A 10 -8.35 -9.28 9.61
N THR A 11 -9.46 -8.53 9.62
CA THR A 11 -10.24 -8.27 8.41
C THR A 11 -9.40 -7.53 7.37
N GLN A 12 -8.66 -6.49 7.78
CA GLN A 12 -7.76 -5.76 6.89
C GLN A 12 -6.72 -6.68 6.25
N LYS A 13 -6.09 -7.54 7.05
CA LYS A 13 -5.13 -8.54 6.56
C LYS A 13 -5.77 -9.47 5.54
N THR A 14 -6.90 -10.10 5.87
CA THR A 14 -7.58 -11.06 4.99
C THR A 14 -8.02 -10.43 3.67
N GLU A 15 -8.62 -9.24 3.72
CA GLU A 15 -9.05 -8.53 2.50
C GLU A 15 -7.86 -8.15 1.63
N MET A 16 -6.79 -7.65 2.23
CA MET A 16 -5.59 -7.27 1.49
C MET A 16 -4.84 -8.48 0.93
N GLU A 17 -4.73 -9.58 1.66
CA GLU A 17 -4.16 -10.82 1.16
C GLU A 17 -4.91 -11.34 -0.07
N ALA A 18 -6.25 -11.34 -0.03
CA ALA A 18 -7.05 -11.76 -1.18
C ALA A 18 -6.82 -10.86 -2.40
N LEU A 19 -6.72 -9.55 -2.17
CA LEU A 19 -6.49 -8.57 -3.22
C LEU A 19 -5.08 -8.70 -3.83
N LEU A 20 -4.05 -8.87 -3.01
CA LEU A 20 -2.67 -9.05 -3.48
C LEU A 20 -2.46 -10.37 -4.22
N LYS A 21 -3.25 -11.40 -3.93
CA LYS A 21 -3.27 -12.67 -4.69
C LYS A 21 -3.95 -12.55 -6.06
N THR A 22 -4.56 -11.41 -6.38
CA THR A 22 -5.20 -11.19 -7.68
C THR A 22 -4.13 -11.11 -8.77
N PRO A 23 -4.21 -11.93 -9.84
CA PRO A 23 -3.23 -11.91 -10.91
C PRO A 23 -3.25 -10.55 -11.63
N LEU A 24 -2.07 -10.01 -11.89
CA LEU A 24 -1.87 -8.79 -12.69
C LEU A 24 -2.49 -8.97 -14.09
N ARG A 25 -3.62 -8.32 -14.35
CA ARG A 25 -4.27 -8.34 -15.67
C ARG A 25 -3.81 -7.16 -16.52
N LYS A 26 -3.70 -7.39 -17.82
CA LYS A 26 -3.37 -6.34 -18.81
C LYS A 26 -4.40 -5.22 -18.74
N ALA A 27 -3.93 -3.97 -18.79
CA ALA A 27 -4.74 -2.75 -18.68
C ALA A 27 -5.39 -2.48 -17.30
N GLU A 28 -5.05 -3.27 -16.27
CA GLU A 28 -5.49 -2.98 -14.92
C GLU A 28 -4.64 -1.85 -14.31
N THR A 29 -5.29 -1.03 -13.49
CA THR A 29 -4.63 0.09 -12.78
C THR A 29 -4.24 -0.36 -11.39
N TRP A 30 -2.95 -0.28 -11.12
CA TRP A 30 -2.33 -0.60 -9.85
C TRP A 30 -1.79 0.68 -9.24
N TYR A 31 -1.62 0.68 -7.92
CA TYR A 31 -1.17 1.83 -7.17
C TYR A 31 0.11 1.48 -6.45
N LEU A 32 1.03 2.43 -6.39
CA LEU A 32 2.28 2.28 -5.66
C LEU A 32 2.07 2.73 -4.21
N VAL A 33 2.57 1.91 -3.31
CA VAL A 33 2.64 2.21 -1.87
C VAL A 33 4.09 2.13 -1.43
N ASP A 34 4.58 3.15 -0.75
CA ASP A 34 5.95 3.15 -0.19
C ASP A 34 6.20 1.92 0.69
N SER A 35 7.37 1.29 0.51
CA SER A 35 7.68 0.05 1.22
C SER A 35 7.82 0.25 2.72
N SER A 36 8.27 1.42 3.19
CA SER A 36 8.39 1.74 4.62
C SER A 36 7.02 1.79 5.27
N TRP A 37 6.07 2.49 4.63
CA TRP A 37 4.69 2.55 5.10
C TRP A 37 4.05 1.16 5.09
N PHE A 38 4.19 0.42 3.97
CA PHE A 38 3.57 -0.89 3.82
C PHE A 38 4.15 -1.93 4.78
N LYS A 39 5.48 -1.95 5.00
CA LYS A 39 6.14 -2.81 5.99
C LYS A 39 5.65 -2.50 7.41
N LYS A 40 5.41 -1.23 7.73
CA LYS A 40 4.85 -0.82 9.02
C LYS A 40 3.40 -1.28 9.17
N TRP A 41 2.58 -1.13 8.13
CA TRP A 41 1.21 -1.66 8.08
C TRP A 41 1.19 -3.18 8.25
N LYS A 42 2.09 -3.92 7.57
CA LYS A 42 2.23 -5.37 7.71
C LYS A 42 2.50 -5.80 9.15
N LYS A 43 3.34 -5.08 9.90
CA LYS A 43 3.55 -5.32 11.34
C LYS A 43 2.29 -5.03 12.15
N TYR A 44 1.61 -3.92 11.86
CA TYR A 44 0.38 -3.53 12.55
C TYR A 44 -0.74 -4.57 12.41
N VAL A 45 -0.92 -5.14 11.22
CA VAL A 45 -1.96 -6.17 10.96
C VAL A 45 -1.48 -7.60 11.21
N GLY A 46 -0.20 -7.80 11.52
CA GLY A 46 0.39 -9.13 11.67
C GLY A 46 0.43 -9.92 10.35
N PHE A 47 0.70 -9.25 9.23
CA PHE A 47 0.72 -9.83 7.88
C PHE A 47 1.76 -10.96 7.76
N ASP A 48 3.03 -10.69 8.11
CA ASP A 48 4.13 -11.63 7.96
C ASP A 48 4.25 -12.64 9.13
N SER A 49 3.26 -12.72 10.03
CA SER A 49 3.13 -13.70 11.13
C SER A 49 4.30 -13.86 12.13
N TRP A 50 5.42 -13.16 11.96
CA TRP A 50 6.62 -13.30 12.81
C TRP A 50 6.63 -12.35 14.03
N ASP A 51 5.84 -11.27 14.02
CA ASP A 51 5.79 -10.28 15.10
C ASP A 51 4.34 -10.01 15.54
N MET A 52 3.71 -11.04 16.12
CA MET A 52 2.33 -10.97 16.64
C MET A 52 2.24 -10.11 17.91
N ASN A 53 3.37 -9.86 18.59
CA ASN A 53 3.43 -9.15 19.86
C ASN A 53 3.07 -7.67 19.74
N VAL A 54 3.25 -7.08 18.55
CA VAL A 54 2.93 -5.67 18.27
C VAL A 54 1.67 -5.50 17.41
N LYS A 55 0.97 -6.58 17.06
CA LYS A 55 -0.28 -6.52 16.27
C LYS A 55 -1.30 -5.60 16.95
N GLY A 56 -1.89 -4.68 16.19
CA GLY A 56 -2.84 -3.69 16.70
C GLY A 56 -2.26 -2.61 17.62
N SER A 57 -0.96 -2.66 17.93
CA SER A 57 -0.32 -1.68 18.83
C SER A 57 -0.16 -0.32 18.15
N GLN A 58 -0.39 0.74 18.92
CA GLN A 58 -0.17 2.13 18.47
C GLN A 58 1.30 2.40 18.08
N ILE A 59 2.24 1.64 18.64
CA ILE A 59 3.68 1.77 18.35
C ILE A 59 3.97 1.52 16.87
N VAL A 60 3.27 0.57 16.28
CA VAL A 60 3.44 0.18 14.86
C VAL A 60 2.31 0.72 13.99
N PHE A 61 1.43 1.58 14.52
CA PHE A 61 0.37 2.19 13.72
C PHE A 61 0.98 2.96 12.53
N PRO A 62 0.60 2.62 11.29
CA PRO A 62 1.29 3.17 10.12
C PRO A 62 0.98 4.66 9.89
N GLY A 63 -0.17 5.16 10.38
CA GLY A 63 -0.64 6.50 10.07
C GLY A 63 -1.16 6.60 8.62
N PRO A 64 -1.43 7.82 8.12
CA PRO A 64 -1.84 8.05 6.73
C PRO A 64 -0.86 7.45 5.74
N VAL A 65 -1.36 6.94 4.63
CA VAL A 65 -0.52 6.42 3.54
C VAL A 65 0.45 7.51 3.10
N ASP A 66 1.75 7.23 3.23
CA ASP A 66 2.81 8.19 2.92
C ASP A 66 3.70 7.65 1.81
N ASN A 67 3.55 8.21 0.60
CA ASN A 67 4.34 7.89 -0.57
C ASN A 67 5.51 8.85 -0.81
N SER A 68 5.86 9.68 0.19
CA SER A 68 6.93 10.68 0.07
C SER A 68 8.29 10.08 -0.28
N GLY A 69 8.58 8.86 0.17
CA GLY A 69 9.81 8.15 -0.16
C GLY A 69 9.96 7.80 -1.64
N LEU A 70 8.84 7.75 -2.39
CA LEU A 70 8.81 7.41 -3.81
C LEU A 70 8.96 8.63 -4.71
N PHE A 71 8.58 9.82 -4.25
CA PHE A 71 8.68 11.03 -5.06
C PHE A 71 10.13 11.53 -5.13
N ARG A 72 10.55 11.92 -6.33
CA ARG A 72 11.81 12.65 -6.56
C ARG A 72 11.66 14.09 -6.12
N ASP A 73 10.52 14.68 -6.47
CA ASP A 73 10.17 16.07 -6.18
C ASP A 73 8.68 16.16 -5.84
N TRP A 74 8.36 16.66 -4.63
CA TRP A 74 6.97 16.69 -4.12
C TRP A 74 6.06 17.61 -4.96
N HIS A 75 6.65 18.57 -5.66
CA HIS A 75 5.94 19.56 -6.47
C HIS A 75 5.61 19.05 -7.89
N MET A 76 6.40 18.10 -8.41
CA MET A 76 6.24 17.60 -9.78
C MET A 76 5.48 16.29 -9.86
N LEU A 77 5.15 15.68 -8.70
CA LEU A 77 4.53 14.34 -8.61
C LEU A 77 5.29 13.27 -9.40
N ASP A 78 6.59 13.51 -9.62
CA ASP A 78 7.47 12.64 -10.37
C ASP A 78 8.06 11.62 -9.41
N ILE A 79 7.92 10.33 -9.73
CA ILE A 79 8.49 9.26 -8.91
C ILE A 79 9.95 9.04 -9.28
N LYS A 80 10.76 8.61 -8.30
CA LYS A 80 12.16 8.28 -8.52
C LYS A 80 12.31 7.23 -9.63
N GLU A 81 13.39 7.38 -10.38
CA GLU A 81 13.82 6.38 -11.37
C GLU A 81 14.43 5.17 -10.65
N HIS A 82 14.45 4.00 -11.30
CA HIS A 82 15.03 2.75 -10.78
C HIS A 82 14.41 2.20 -9.48
N LEU A 83 13.16 2.56 -9.16
CA LEU A 83 12.44 1.95 -8.04
C LEU A 83 12.21 0.45 -8.28
N ILE A 84 12.45 -0.35 -7.25
CA ILE A 84 12.35 -1.82 -7.29
C ILE A 84 11.09 -2.27 -6.52
N ASP A 85 10.31 -3.15 -7.15
CA ASP A 85 9.13 -3.78 -6.54
C ASP A 85 9.52 -4.59 -5.29
N GLU A 86 8.67 -4.55 -4.27
CA GLU A 86 8.84 -5.12 -2.93
C GLU A 86 10.02 -4.56 -2.10
N LEU A 87 10.94 -3.80 -2.71
CA LEU A 87 12.07 -3.16 -2.05
C LEU A 87 11.79 -1.70 -1.72
N ASP A 88 11.45 -0.90 -2.73
CA ASP A 88 11.14 0.53 -2.59
C ASP A 88 9.64 0.78 -2.50
N TYR A 89 8.83 0.02 -3.25
CA TYR A 89 7.37 0.12 -3.24
C TYR A 89 6.70 -1.25 -3.28
N TYR A 90 5.40 -1.29 -2.98
CA TYR A 90 4.54 -2.43 -3.25
C TYR A 90 3.43 -2.04 -4.22
N LEU A 91 3.10 -2.95 -5.13
CA LEU A 91 1.95 -2.82 -6.01
C LEU A 91 0.69 -3.32 -5.32
N VAL A 92 -0.31 -2.44 -5.22
CA VAL A 92 -1.64 -2.80 -4.74
C VAL A 92 -2.69 -2.60 -5.84
N PRO A 93 -3.67 -3.50 -5.98
CA PRO A 93 -4.74 -3.31 -6.95
C PRO A 93 -5.61 -2.12 -6.54
N LYS A 94 -6.36 -1.56 -7.49
CA LYS A 94 -7.25 -0.41 -7.26
C LYS A 94 -8.15 -0.54 -6.03
N GLU A 95 -8.75 -1.71 -5.83
CA GLU A 95 -9.63 -1.96 -4.68
C GLU A 95 -8.83 -2.00 -3.37
N GLY A 96 -7.60 -2.51 -3.41
CA GLY A 96 -6.70 -2.49 -2.27
C GLY A 96 -6.27 -1.09 -1.87
N TRP A 97 -5.90 -0.26 -2.85
CA TRP A 97 -5.58 1.14 -2.61
C TRP A 97 -6.73 1.91 -1.95
N LYS A 98 -7.94 1.77 -2.49
CA LYS A 98 -9.13 2.41 -1.93
C LYS A 98 -9.36 2.03 -0.46
N LYS A 99 -9.16 0.76 -0.12
CA LYS A 99 -9.27 0.27 1.26
C LYS A 99 -8.22 0.91 2.17
N LEU A 100 -6.95 0.90 1.78
CA LEU A 100 -5.88 1.53 2.56
C LEU A 100 -6.16 3.01 2.82
N VAL A 101 -6.55 3.76 1.79
CA VAL A 101 -6.91 5.19 1.93
C VAL A 101 -8.18 5.36 2.78
N SER A 102 -9.17 4.47 2.66
CA SER A 102 -10.37 4.52 3.51
C SER A 102 -10.08 4.21 4.98
N TRP A 103 -9.10 3.36 5.28
CA TRP A 103 -8.75 2.95 6.65
C TRP A 103 -7.80 3.93 7.33
N TYR A 104 -6.85 4.46 6.58
CA TYR A 104 -5.73 5.24 7.13
C TYR A 104 -5.69 6.69 6.66
N GLY A 105 -6.39 7.01 5.58
CA GLY A 105 -6.24 8.29 4.87
C GLY A 105 -5.00 8.29 3.97
N LEU A 106 -4.92 9.33 3.14
CA LEU A 106 -3.72 9.67 2.38
C LEU A 106 -3.07 10.88 3.05
N LYS A 107 -1.75 10.93 3.09
CA LYS A 107 -1.02 12.09 3.63
C LYS A 107 -1.43 13.37 2.87
N ASP A 108 -1.64 14.45 3.61
CA ASP A 108 -2.07 15.73 3.06
C ASP A 108 -1.11 16.22 1.96
N GLY A 109 -1.67 16.75 0.87
CA GLY A 109 -0.91 17.23 -0.29
C GLY A 109 -0.31 16.13 -1.18
N GLN A 110 -0.57 14.84 -0.93
CA GLN A 110 -0.18 13.76 -1.85
C GLN A 110 -1.33 13.31 -2.74
N GLU A 111 -0.97 12.83 -3.94
CA GLU A 111 -1.89 12.20 -4.88
C GLU A 111 -1.60 10.69 -5.04
N PRO A 112 -2.63 9.86 -5.33
CA PRO A 112 -2.44 8.45 -5.64
C PRO A 112 -1.51 8.22 -6.84
N ILE A 113 -0.48 7.38 -6.66
CA ILE A 113 0.45 7.03 -7.75
C ILE A 113 -0.12 5.84 -8.54
N ALA A 114 -0.94 6.13 -9.54
CA ALA A 114 -1.54 5.12 -10.42
C ALA A 114 -0.59 4.69 -11.55
N ARG A 115 -0.35 3.39 -11.70
CA ARG A 115 0.39 2.77 -12.81
C ARG A 115 -0.49 1.78 -13.55
N LYS A 116 -0.57 1.93 -14.87
CA LYS A 116 -1.20 0.94 -15.74
C LYS A 116 -0.20 -0.18 -15.99
N VAL A 117 -0.65 -1.42 -15.80
CA VAL A 117 0.12 -2.62 -16.20
C VAL A 117 0.24 -2.59 -17.72
N SER A 118 1.39 -2.14 -18.19
CA SER A 118 1.81 -2.26 -19.58
C SER A 118 2.40 -3.65 -19.74
N GLN A 119 2.15 -4.33 -20.86
CA GLN A 119 2.97 -5.49 -21.20
C GLN A 119 4.41 -5.00 -21.23
N GLN A 120 5.23 -5.36 -20.25
CA GLN A 120 6.67 -5.30 -20.45
C GLN A 120 6.91 -6.10 -21.73
N GLN A 121 7.25 -5.41 -22.81
CA GLN A 121 7.95 -6.06 -23.89
C GLN A 121 9.22 -6.58 -23.22
N LYS A 122 9.26 -7.88 -22.90
CA LYS A 122 10.53 -8.57 -22.78
C LYS A 122 11.19 -8.39 -24.14
N SER A 123 12.01 -7.36 -24.28
CA SER A 123 12.98 -7.29 -25.36
C SER A 123 13.80 -8.56 -25.22
N SER A 124 13.54 -9.50 -26.14
CA SER A 124 14.28 -10.76 -26.27
C SER A 124 15.71 -10.48 -26.73
#